data_AF-A0AAN9H2U4-F1
#
_entry.id   AF-A0AAN9H2U4-F1
#
_cell.length_a   1.000
_cell.length_b   1.000
_cell.length_c   1.000
_cell.angle_alpha   90.00
_cell.angle_beta   90.00
_cell.angle_gamma   90.00
#
_symmetry.space_group_name_H-M   'P 1'
#
loop_
_entity.id
_entity.type
_entity.pdbx_description
1 polymer ?
#
loop_
_entity_poly.entity_id
_entity_poly.type
_entity_poly.pdbx_seq_one_letter_code
_entity_poly.pdbx_strand_id
1 'polypeptide(L)'
;MHPVLYADLTLCLALVVCAQTSCPSLCTCVLHDRSNSKGLRTVLCKNPALTAIPIDLPCDTVKFRLERTSVSRIFRGAFSAMPELLYLWLTYNSITVLHPKSFTNLSSLHELRLDGNLLSTFPWEGLRDVPRLRTLGLHNNRLARIPPLAARYLGNVTYLDLSSNRLSTLPNDLTALWPLSDATQSQRSVVLGLQDNPWVCDCRLSTLLDISKAPESSLVLLDRFLTCSEPPDLAGVPFQSVELTRCRRPYAVTSATKITALLGSNVLLRCDATGHPTPTIMWIKSARPNLYNQACCKQMQSSIDFERLPRKLSGYVHESPRVGIRWSAVSLNGISYRDAGEYRCRAQNLAGISEAIVSLNVVGIMAEYANSKNSGQQQTVAKSDYSQRKPKQKSKVIPSLLPRNMTGRPSLPKRVIKIPKASRDKMKRDRTQNLPQKHFLTASENPLHKRQTPHVSMSILT
;
A
#
# COMPACT_ATOMS: atom_id res chain seq x y z
N MET A 1 -70.42 24.85 27.41
CA MET A 1 -69.60 24.05 28.34
C MET A 1 -69.84 22.57 28.02
N HIS A 2 -68.87 21.71 27.73
CA HIS A 2 -67.48 21.91 27.30
C HIS A 2 -67.13 20.72 26.37
N PRO A 3 -66.54 20.92 25.17
CA PRO A 3 -66.12 19.81 24.33
C PRO A 3 -64.83 19.16 24.86
N VAL A 4 -64.62 17.90 24.49
CA VAL A 4 -63.46 17.07 24.85
C VAL A 4 -62.37 17.17 23.76
N LEU A 5 -61.16 16.67 24.06
CA LEU A 5 -59.94 16.59 23.23
C LEU A 5 -59.16 17.90 23.01
N TYR A 6 -58.14 18.09 23.86
CA TYR A 6 -56.89 18.78 23.51
C TYR A 6 -55.71 18.09 24.21
N ALA A 7 -55.22 17.02 23.59
CA ALA A 7 -53.93 16.37 23.86
C ALA A 7 -53.47 15.68 22.56
N ASP A 8 -52.17 15.40 22.43
CA ASP A 8 -51.54 14.63 21.36
C ASP A 8 -51.71 15.13 19.91
N LEU A 9 -50.91 16.15 19.52
CA LEU A 9 -50.34 16.17 18.17
C LEU A 9 -48.95 16.85 18.06
N THR A 10 -48.08 16.64 19.06
CA THR A 10 -46.68 17.13 19.05
C THR A 10 -45.66 16.01 18.78
N LEU A 11 -45.89 15.22 17.73
CA LEU A 11 -44.88 14.27 17.22
C LEU A 11 -44.94 14.06 15.70
N CYS A 12 -44.98 15.16 14.93
CA CYS A 12 -44.49 15.08 13.55
C CYS A 12 -42.98 14.76 13.57
N LEU A 13 -42.61 13.60 13.02
CA LEU A 13 -41.21 13.17 12.92
C LEU A 13 -40.36 14.20 12.16
N ALA A 14 -39.05 14.15 12.38
CA ALA A 14 -38.04 14.96 11.68
C ALA A 14 -37.85 14.57 10.20
N LEU A 15 -38.94 14.57 9.43
CA LEU A 15 -38.87 14.79 8.00
C LEU A 15 -38.41 16.24 7.78
N VAL A 16 -37.21 16.41 7.25
CA VAL A 16 -36.73 17.73 6.81
C VAL A 16 -37.52 18.12 5.55
N VAL A 17 -38.72 18.65 5.77
CA VAL A 17 -39.50 19.32 4.73
C VAL A 17 -38.70 20.54 4.32
N CYS A 18 -38.04 20.43 3.17
CA CYS A 18 -37.34 21.54 2.55
C CYS A 18 -38.37 22.55 2.04
N ALA A 19 -38.81 23.43 2.94
CA ALA A 19 -39.52 24.65 2.58
C ALA A 19 -38.68 25.46 1.59
N GLN A 20 -39.33 26.25 0.73
CA GLN A 20 -38.69 26.91 -0.41
C GLN A 20 -37.62 27.92 0.02
N THR A 21 -36.38 27.43 0.12
CA THR A 21 -35.17 28.20 0.41
C THR A 21 -34.94 29.24 -0.68
N SER A 22 -34.92 30.52 -0.28
CA SER A 22 -34.44 31.63 -1.09
C SER A 22 -32.98 31.41 -1.52
N CYS A 23 -32.56 32.06 -2.62
CA CYS A 23 -31.14 32.06 -2.98
C CYS A 23 -30.33 32.90 -1.99
N PRO A 24 -29.17 32.43 -1.47
CA PRO A 24 -28.31 33.24 -0.62
C PRO A 24 -27.83 34.49 -1.34
N SER A 25 -27.86 35.65 -0.67
CA SER A 25 -27.57 36.97 -1.28
C SER A 25 -26.15 37.16 -1.83
N LEU A 26 -25.20 36.30 -1.42
CA LEU A 26 -23.82 36.30 -1.90
C LEU A 26 -23.59 35.31 -3.07
N CYS A 27 -24.66 34.69 -3.58
CA CYS A 27 -24.65 33.68 -4.64
C CYS A 27 -25.71 33.98 -5.71
N THR A 28 -25.62 33.28 -6.84
CA THR A 28 -26.59 33.34 -7.94
C THR A 28 -27.16 31.95 -8.18
N CYS A 29 -28.49 31.83 -8.17
CA CYS A 29 -29.20 30.57 -8.38
C CYS A 29 -29.90 30.61 -9.73
N VAL A 30 -29.63 29.61 -10.58
CA VAL A 30 -30.21 29.47 -11.92
C VAL A 30 -30.98 28.16 -11.98
N LEU A 31 -32.24 28.22 -12.41
CA LEU A 31 -33.04 27.04 -12.71
C LEU A 31 -32.93 26.73 -14.21
N HIS A 32 -32.40 25.57 -14.55
CA HIS A 32 -32.41 25.08 -15.94
C HIS A 32 -33.61 24.17 -16.16
N ASP A 33 -34.67 24.70 -16.76
CA ASP A 33 -35.80 23.87 -17.14
C ASP A 33 -35.40 22.81 -18.17
N ARG A 34 -35.87 21.59 -17.92
CA ARG A 34 -35.82 20.45 -18.84
C ARG A 34 -37.26 20.01 -18.99
N SER A 35 -37.72 19.75 -20.23
CA SER A 35 -39.14 19.59 -20.58
C SER A 35 -39.84 18.33 -20.05
N ASN A 36 -39.35 17.75 -18.95
CA ASN A 36 -40.06 16.80 -18.10
C ASN A 36 -39.70 17.01 -16.62
N SER A 37 -40.53 17.81 -15.95
CA SER A 37 -40.93 17.69 -14.53
C SER A 37 -39.93 17.96 -13.39
N LYS A 38 -38.63 18.17 -13.62
CA LYS A 38 -37.74 18.84 -12.65
C LYS A 38 -36.64 19.64 -13.37
N GLY A 39 -36.65 20.97 -13.20
CA GLY A 39 -35.53 21.82 -13.59
C GLY A 39 -34.31 21.61 -12.70
N LEU A 40 -33.10 21.65 -13.27
CA LEU A 40 -31.86 21.47 -12.53
C LEU A 40 -31.41 22.81 -11.94
N ARG A 41 -31.51 22.99 -10.61
CA ARG A 41 -30.94 24.18 -9.97
C ARG A 41 -29.42 24.11 -9.91
N THR A 42 -28.79 25.15 -10.46
CA THR A 42 -27.37 25.45 -10.28
C THR A 42 -27.21 26.64 -9.34
N VAL A 43 -26.30 26.56 -8.37
CA VAL A 43 -25.97 27.66 -7.46
C VAL A 43 -24.49 28.00 -7.60
N LEU A 44 -24.20 29.28 -7.86
CA LEU A 44 -22.86 29.82 -8.05
C LEU A 44 -22.56 30.90 -7.01
N CYS A 45 -21.61 30.63 -6.12
CA CYS A 45 -21.09 31.56 -5.13
C CYS A 45 -19.67 32.00 -5.55
N LYS A 46 -19.51 33.28 -5.90
CA LYS A 46 -18.25 33.84 -6.46
C LYS A 46 -17.84 35.17 -5.81
N ASN A 47 -18.38 35.47 -4.63
CA ASN A 47 -18.08 36.72 -3.92
C ASN A 47 -16.80 36.55 -3.06
N PRO A 48 -15.75 37.37 -3.25
CA PRO A 48 -14.52 37.29 -2.44
C PRO A 48 -14.73 37.46 -0.93
N ALA A 49 -15.77 38.19 -0.52
CA ALA A 49 -16.12 38.38 0.89
C ALA A 49 -16.69 37.12 1.57
N LEU A 50 -17.01 36.07 0.80
CA LEU A 50 -17.55 34.82 1.33
C LEU A 50 -16.42 34.00 1.99
N THR A 51 -16.48 33.87 3.33
CA THR A 51 -15.46 33.19 4.16
C THR A 51 -15.88 31.80 4.65
N ALA A 52 -17.18 31.48 4.58
CA ALA A 52 -17.76 30.17 4.85
C ALA A 52 -18.85 29.84 3.81
N ILE A 53 -19.27 28.59 3.72
CA ILE A 53 -20.41 28.18 2.87
C ILE A 53 -21.73 28.69 3.52
N PRO A 54 -22.67 29.28 2.75
CA PRO A 54 -23.97 29.69 3.27
C PRO A 54 -24.80 28.50 3.79
N ILE A 55 -25.58 28.73 4.84
CA ILE A 55 -26.40 27.70 5.51
C ILE A 55 -27.76 27.53 4.78
N ASP A 56 -28.22 28.60 4.15
CA ASP A 56 -29.47 28.78 3.40
C ASP A 56 -29.41 28.26 1.95
N LEU A 57 -28.55 27.29 1.66
CA LEU A 57 -28.41 26.71 0.32
C LEU A 57 -29.60 25.82 -0.06
N PRO A 58 -30.20 25.97 -1.26
CA PRO A 58 -31.35 25.16 -1.65
C PRO A 58 -31.08 23.66 -1.80
N CYS A 59 -31.94 22.84 -1.20
CA CYS A 59 -31.82 21.38 -1.19
C CYS A 59 -31.96 20.72 -2.58
N ASP A 60 -32.64 21.38 -3.51
CA ASP A 60 -32.82 20.98 -4.91
C ASP A 60 -31.63 21.40 -5.80
N THR A 61 -30.53 21.89 -5.20
CA THR A 61 -29.29 22.21 -5.90
C THR A 61 -28.63 20.94 -6.45
N VAL A 62 -28.74 20.75 -7.75
CA VAL A 62 -28.11 19.67 -8.52
C VAL A 62 -26.63 19.98 -8.82
N LYS A 63 -26.27 21.26 -8.88
CA LYS A 63 -24.89 21.73 -9.12
C LYS A 63 -24.52 22.91 -8.22
N PHE A 64 -23.54 22.71 -7.35
CA PHE A 64 -22.97 23.77 -6.50
C PHE A 64 -21.59 24.17 -7.00
N ARG A 65 -21.37 25.47 -7.21
CA ARG A 65 -20.09 26.08 -7.59
C ARG A 65 -19.70 27.13 -6.56
N LEU A 66 -18.56 26.95 -5.91
CA LEU A 66 -17.91 27.93 -5.05
C LEU A 66 -16.55 28.24 -5.66
N GLU A 67 -16.33 29.46 -6.15
CA GLU A 67 -15.12 29.78 -6.94
C GLU A 67 -14.58 31.18 -6.62
N ARG A 68 -13.25 31.31 -6.43
CA ARG A 68 -12.57 32.59 -6.13
C ARG A 68 -13.10 33.28 -4.86
N THR A 69 -13.34 32.49 -3.82
CA THR A 69 -13.81 32.98 -2.50
C THR A 69 -12.76 32.79 -1.41
N SER A 70 -12.96 33.45 -0.26
CA SER A 70 -12.08 33.39 0.92
C SER A 70 -12.34 32.15 1.81
N VAL A 71 -13.15 31.19 1.36
CA VAL A 71 -13.44 29.95 2.11
C VAL A 71 -12.15 29.13 2.28
N SER A 72 -11.78 28.88 3.54
CA SER A 72 -10.52 28.21 3.91
C SER A 72 -10.68 26.84 4.58
N ARG A 73 -11.90 26.51 5.04
CA ARG A 73 -12.22 25.26 5.75
C ARG A 73 -13.61 24.78 5.37
N ILE A 74 -13.76 23.47 5.14
CA ILE A 74 -15.06 22.82 4.93
C ILE A 74 -15.38 21.97 6.16
N PHE A 75 -16.53 22.26 6.80
CA PHE A 75 -16.93 21.63 8.05
C PHE A 75 -17.66 20.29 7.84
N ARG A 76 -18.04 19.63 8.94
CA ARG A 76 -18.89 18.43 8.94
C ARG A 76 -20.26 18.76 8.34
N GLY A 77 -20.73 17.93 7.40
CA GLY A 77 -22.07 18.07 6.82
C GLY A 77 -22.31 19.35 6.03
N ALA A 78 -21.26 20.05 5.59
CA ALA A 78 -21.37 21.35 4.90
C ALA A 78 -22.22 21.31 3.60
N PHE A 79 -22.51 20.11 3.08
CA PHE A 79 -23.36 19.89 1.91
C PHE A 79 -24.54 18.94 2.18
N SER A 80 -24.76 18.48 3.42
CA SER A 80 -25.72 17.39 3.69
C SER A 80 -27.19 17.76 3.49
N ALA A 81 -27.48 19.06 3.35
CA ALA A 81 -28.79 19.60 2.98
C ALA A 81 -29.11 19.46 1.47
N MET A 82 -28.11 19.11 0.62
CA MET A 82 -28.24 18.97 -0.83
C MET A 82 -28.00 17.50 -1.27
N PRO A 83 -28.91 16.56 -0.96
CA PRO A 83 -28.72 15.13 -1.27
C PRO A 83 -28.74 14.83 -2.78
N GLU A 84 -29.42 15.66 -3.58
CA GLU A 84 -29.52 15.53 -5.05
C GLU A 84 -28.33 16.13 -5.81
N LEU A 85 -27.29 16.56 -5.10
CA LEU A 85 -26.11 17.20 -5.68
C LEU A 85 -25.33 16.22 -6.56
N LEU A 86 -25.31 16.46 -7.86
CA LEU A 86 -24.55 15.67 -8.85
C LEU A 86 -23.14 16.22 -9.06
N TYR A 87 -22.98 17.55 -8.96
CA TYR A 87 -21.75 18.28 -9.27
C TYR A 87 -21.37 19.22 -8.12
N LEU A 88 -20.21 18.99 -7.50
CA LEU A 88 -19.67 19.80 -6.39
C LEU A 88 -18.33 20.40 -6.81
N TRP A 89 -18.35 21.68 -7.20
CA TRP A 89 -17.16 22.40 -7.63
C TRP A 89 -16.78 23.45 -6.58
N LEU A 90 -15.58 23.33 -6.03
CA LEU A 90 -15.01 24.14 -4.94
C LEU A 90 -13.66 24.73 -5.37
N THR A 91 -13.53 25.09 -6.65
CA THR A 91 -12.23 25.36 -7.30
C THR A 91 -11.72 26.78 -7.10
N TYR A 92 -10.39 26.95 -7.08
CA TYR A 92 -9.72 28.24 -6.93
C TYR A 92 -10.18 29.02 -5.68
N ASN A 93 -10.22 28.35 -4.54
CA ASN A 93 -10.46 28.96 -3.22
C ASN A 93 -9.21 28.77 -2.33
N SER A 94 -9.30 29.18 -1.06
CA SER A 94 -8.19 29.06 -0.10
C SER A 94 -8.29 27.82 0.80
N ILE A 95 -8.96 26.74 0.35
CA ILE A 95 -9.29 25.60 1.22
C ILE A 95 -8.02 24.86 1.64
N THR A 96 -7.79 24.81 2.95
CA THR A 96 -6.65 24.12 3.60
C THR A 96 -7.09 22.85 4.33
N VAL A 97 -8.33 22.80 4.82
CA VAL A 97 -8.86 21.69 5.64
C VAL A 97 -10.24 21.27 5.14
N LEU A 98 -10.39 19.98 4.89
CA LEU A 98 -11.67 19.28 4.69
C LEU A 98 -11.92 18.39 5.91
N HIS A 99 -13.10 18.49 6.52
CA HIS A 99 -13.48 17.57 7.60
C HIS A 99 -13.73 16.16 7.03
N PRO A 100 -13.37 15.06 7.72
CA PRO A 100 -13.57 13.70 7.20
C PRO A 100 -15.01 13.36 6.82
N LYS A 101 -15.98 14.02 7.47
CA LYS A 101 -17.42 13.94 7.20
C LYS A 101 -17.98 15.20 6.49
N SER A 102 -17.24 15.78 5.54
CA SER A 102 -17.74 16.90 4.72
C SER A 102 -18.71 16.46 3.62
N PHE A 103 -18.51 15.26 3.03
CA PHE A 103 -19.30 14.73 1.91
C PHE A 103 -20.48 13.84 2.35
N THR A 104 -20.81 13.84 3.64
CA THR A 104 -21.89 13.01 4.18
C THR A 104 -23.26 13.37 3.59
N ASN A 105 -24.03 12.34 3.23
CA ASN A 105 -25.33 12.40 2.55
C ASN A 105 -25.28 12.78 1.05
N LEU A 106 -24.12 12.78 0.39
CA LEU A 106 -23.98 13.08 -1.04
C LEU A 106 -24.04 11.84 -1.94
N SER A 107 -25.02 10.96 -1.71
CA SER A 107 -25.13 9.66 -2.39
C SER A 107 -25.28 9.73 -3.91
N SER A 108 -25.76 10.87 -4.43
CA SER A 108 -25.92 11.14 -5.86
C SER A 108 -24.71 11.80 -6.55
N LEU A 109 -23.64 12.15 -5.82
CA LEU A 109 -22.52 12.92 -6.39
C LEU A 109 -21.74 12.12 -7.45
N HIS A 110 -21.56 12.73 -8.63
CA HIS A 110 -20.80 12.16 -9.76
C HIS A 110 -19.46 12.86 -9.99
N GLU A 111 -19.38 14.17 -9.73
CA GLU A 111 -18.16 14.96 -9.91
C GLU A 111 -17.85 15.85 -8.70
N LEU A 112 -16.61 15.75 -8.21
CA LEU A 112 -16.02 16.57 -7.15
C LEU A 112 -14.78 17.28 -7.70
N ARG A 113 -14.79 18.61 -7.71
CA ARG A 113 -13.67 19.45 -8.16
C ARG A 113 -13.17 20.30 -7.00
N LEU A 114 -11.96 20.04 -6.53
CA LEU A 114 -11.27 20.74 -5.43
C LEU A 114 -9.98 21.41 -5.90
N ASP A 115 -9.91 21.67 -7.19
CA ASP A 115 -8.74 22.13 -7.92
C ASP A 115 -8.33 23.56 -7.55
N GLY A 116 -7.03 23.87 -7.57
CA GLY A 116 -6.52 25.21 -7.27
C GLY A 116 -6.71 25.64 -5.81
N ASN A 117 -6.58 24.69 -4.87
CA ASN A 117 -6.71 24.93 -3.43
C ASN A 117 -5.36 24.70 -2.70
N LEU A 118 -5.38 24.70 -1.36
CA LEU A 118 -4.19 24.65 -0.52
C LEU A 118 -4.10 23.33 0.28
N LEU A 119 -4.77 22.26 -0.19
CA LEU A 119 -4.89 21.00 0.54
C LEU A 119 -3.55 20.27 0.68
N SER A 120 -3.03 20.15 1.90
CA SER A 120 -1.90 19.26 2.22
C SER A 120 -2.31 17.79 2.36
N THR A 121 -3.59 17.55 2.63
CA THR A 121 -4.20 16.22 2.84
C THR A 121 -5.64 16.23 2.34
N PHE A 122 -6.10 15.07 1.84
CA PHE A 122 -7.49 14.85 1.42
C PHE A 122 -8.12 13.73 2.29
N PRO A 123 -9.41 13.83 2.70
CA PRO A 123 -10.07 12.82 3.52
C PRO A 123 -10.58 11.65 2.68
N TRP A 124 -9.66 10.77 2.23
CA TRP A 124 -9.97 9.65 1.33
C TRP A 124 -11.11 8.73 1.81
N GLU A 125 -11.25 8.51 3.12
CA GLU A 125 -12.38 7.72 3.65
C GLU A 125 -13.74 8.41 3.50
N GLY A 126 -13.77 9.74 3.43
CA GLY A 126 -15.00 10.50 3.14
C GLY A 126 -15.59 10.22 1.76
N LEU A 127 -14.82 9.60 0.85
CA LEU A 127 -15.32 9.11 -0.43
C LEU A 127 -16.31 7.93 -0.28
N ARG A 128 -16.37 7.28 0.90
CA ARG A 128 -17.40 6.28 1.25
C ARG A 128 -18.81 6.85 1.11
N ASP A 129 -19.00 8.14 1.40
CA ASP A 129 -20.31 8.79 1.40
C ASP A 129 -20.76 9.24 -0.03
N VAL A 130 -19.89 9.10 -1.05
CA VAL A 130 -20.13 9.47 -2.46
C VAL A 130 -19.91 8.29 -3.43
N PRO A 131 -20.64 7.16 -3.28
CA PRO A 131 -20.37 5.91 -4.01
C PRO A 131 -20.57 5.99 -5.53
N ARG A 132 -21.20 7.06 -6.05
CA ARG A 132 -21.40 7.31 -7.49
C ARG A 132 -20.31 8.18 -8.14
N LEU A 133 -19.31 8.62 -7.38
CA LEU A 133 -18.26 9.52 -7.87
C LEU A 133 -17.45 8.88 -9.01
N ARG A 134 -17.41 9.57 -10.15
CA ARG A 134 -16.63 9.19 -11.34
C ARG A 134 -15.46 10.14 -11.61
N THR A 135 -15.58 11.39 -11.19
CA THR A 135 -14.62 12.46 -11.51
C THR A 135 -14.16 13.14 -10.22
N LEU A 136 -12.85 13.06 -9.94
CA LEU A 136 -12.20 13.70 -8.81
C LEU A 136 -11.07 14.62 -9.29
N GLY A 137 -11.31 15.92 -9.25
CA GLY A 137 -10.29 16.95 -9.46
C GLY A 137 -9.64 17.36 -8.14
N LEU A 138 -8.31 17.18 -8.07
CA LEU A 138 -7.45 17.65 -6.98
C LEU A 138 -6.22 18.40 -7.55
N HIS A 139 -6.31 18.91 -8.78
CA HIS A 139 -5.16 19.54 -9.45
C HIS A 139 -4.74 20.84 -8.75
N ASN A 140 -3.48 21.26 -8.90
CA ASN A 140 -2.94 22.49 -8.29
C ASN A 140 -3.27 22.58 -6.78
N ASN A 141 -2.71 21.65 -6.01
CA ASN A 141 -2.87 21.54 -4.56
C ASN A 141 -1.51 21.26 -3.89
N ARG A 142 -1.49 20.83 -2.62
CA ARG A 142 -0.26 20.62 -1.83
C ARG A 142 -0.13 19.19 -1.31
N LEU A 143 -0.80 18.22 -1.95
CA LEU A 143 -0.82 16.82 -1.51
C LEU A 143 0.57 16.21 -1.65
N ALA A 144 1.17 15.82 -0.52
CA ALA A 144 2.53 15.25 -0.48
C ALA A 144 2.56 13.71 -0.48
N ARG A 145 1.41 13.05 -0.30
CA ARG A 145 1.25 11.58 -0.29
C ARG A 145 -0.22 11.17 -0.44
N ILE A 146 -0.44 9.99 -0.98
CA ILE A 146 -1.72 9.28 -0.95
C ILE A 146 -1.55 8.04 -0.05
N PRO A 147 -2.44 7.77 0.91
CA PRO A 147 -2.36 6.56 1.74
C PRO A 147 -2.79 5.33 0.92
N PRO A 148 -2.19 4.14 1.11
CA PRO A 148 -2.58 2.94 0.34
C PRO A 148 -4.06 2.59 0.45
N LEU A 149 -4.65 2.83 1.64
CA LEU A 149 -6.08 2.66 1.91
C LEU A 149 -7.00 3.49 0.99
N ALA A 150 -6.52 4.57 0.35
CA ALA A 150 -7.31 5.37 -0.59
C ALA A 150 -7.86 4.54 -1.76
N ALA A 151 -7.12 3.51 -2.20
CA ALA A 151 -7.53 2.64 -3.30
C ALA A 151 -8.92 1.99 -3.07
N ARG A 152 -9.28 1.74 -1.81
CA ARG A 152 -10.59 1.15 -1.43
C ARG A 152 -11.80 2.01 -1.79
N TYR A 153 -11.60 3.32 -2.00
CA TYR A 153 -12.69 4.28 -2.23
C TYR A 153 -12.68 4.88 -3.65
N LEU A 154 -11.78 4.41 -4.53
CA LEU A 154 -11.56 4.98 -5.87
C LEU A 154 -11.99 4.04 -7.02
N GLY A 155 -12.50 2.84 -6.74
CA GLY A 155 -12.86 1.84 -7.77
C GLY A 155 -13.99 2.19 -8.75
N ASN A 156 -14.71 3.31 -8.52
CA ASN A 156 -15.69 3.87 -9.45
C ASN A 156 -15.20 5.15 -10.17
N VAL A 157 -14.02 5.67 -9.81
CA VAL A 157 -13.46 6.91 -10.36
C VAL A 157 -12.77 6.61 -11.70
N THR A 158 -13.30 7.19 -12.78
CA THR A 158 -12.78 7.07 -14.15
C THR A 158 -11.97 8.29 -14.58
N TYR A 159 -11.99 9.38 -13.81
CA TYR A 159 -11.14 10.55 -14.00
C TYR A 159 -10.60 11.01 -12.64
N LEU A 160 -9.29 11.02 -12.47
CA LEU A 160 -8.61 11.47 -11.25
C LEU A 160 -7.43 12.38 -11.62
N ASP A 161 -7.57 13.68 -11.36
CA ASP A 161 -6.50 14.65 -11.60
C ASP A 161 -5.77 14.98 -10.30
N LEU A 162 -4.49 14.63 -10.25
CA LEU A 162 -3.55 14.88 -9.15
C LEU A 162 -2.36 15.74 -9.62
N SER A 163 -2.45 16.35 -10.81
CA SER A 163 -1.39 17.18 -11.36
C SER A 163 -1.11 18.44 -10.52
N SER A 164 0.07 19.03 -10.67
CA SER A 164 0.50 20.21 -9.90
C SER A 164 0.31 20.02 -8.38
N ASN A 165 0.95 18.98 -7.83
CA ASN A 165 0.91 18.65 -6.40
C ASN A 165 2.34 18.44 -5.88
N ARG A 166 2.51 17.70 -4.78
CA ARG A 166 3.80 17.41 -4.15
C ARG A 166 4.03 15.91 -3.99
N LEU A 167 3.38 15.10 -4.82
CA LEU A 167 3.46 13.64 -4.77
C LEU A 167 4.84 13.18 -5.25
N SER A 168 5.56 12.47 -4.38
CA SER A 168 6.86 11.89 -4.73
C SER A 168 6.76 10.42 -5.16
N THR A 169 5.64 9.75 -4.83
CA THR A 169 5.37 8.35 -5.19
C THR A 169 3.88 8.06 -5.03
N LEU A 170 3.38 7.02 -5.72
CA LEU A 170 2.04 6.46 -5.51
C LEU A 170 2.13 5.11 -4.78
N PRO A 171 1.12 4.69 -4.01
CA PRO A 171 1.05 3.34 -3.44
C PRO A 171 0.83 2.27 -4.51
N ASN A 172 1.47 1.10 -4.38
CA ASN A 172 1.25 -0.03 -5.29
C ASN A 172 -0.23 -0.49 -5.30
N ASP A 173 -0.90 -0.44 -4.14
CA ASP A 173 -2.35 -0.73 -4.00
C ASP A 173 -3.23 0.20 -4.84
N LEU A 174 -2.77 1.43 -5.10
CA LEU A 174 -3.47 2.41 -5.93
C LEU A 174 -3.20 2.14 -7.41
N THR A 175 -1.95 1.87 -7.80
CA THR A 175 -1.62 1.48 -9.19
C THR A 175 -2.28 0.18 -9.61
N ALA A 176 -2.59 -0.72 -8.66
CA ALA A 176 -3.32 -1.96 -8.92
C ALA A 176 -4.80 -1.74 -9.33
N LEU A 177 -5.36 -0.53 -9.16
CA LEU A 177 -6.67 -0.17 -9.71
C LEU A 177 -6.64 0.10 -11.22
N TRP A 178 -5.45 0.28 -11.80
CA TRP A 178 -5.24 0.62 -13.20
C TRP A 178 -4.45 -0.51 -13.88
N PRO A 179 -5.00 -1.74 -13.92
CA PRO A 179 -4.26 -2.88 -14.42
C PRO A 179 -3.86 -2.67 -15.88
N LEU A 180 -2.65 -3.14 -16.20
CA LEU A 180 -2.32 -3.50 -17.58
C LEU A 180 -3.39 -4.48 -18.05
N SER A 181 -4.14 -4.12 -19.11
CA SER A 181 -5.33 -4.88 -19.46
C SER A 181 -4.95 -6.25 -20.02
N ASP A 182 -5.46 -7.30 -19.38
CA ASP A 182 -5.70 -8.55 -20.08
C ASP A 182 -6.96 -8.36 -20.97
N ALA A 183 -7.03 -9.02 -22.11
CA ALA A 183 -7.92 -8.65 -23.22
C ALA A 183 -9.40 -9.09 -23.03
N THR A 184 -9.82 -9.36 -21.79
CA THR A 184 -11.03 -10.15 -21.48
C THR A 184 -12.04 -9.47 -20.57
N GLN A 185 -11.79 -8.24 -20.08
CA GLN A 185 -12.73 -7.49 -19.23
C GLN A 185 -13.10 -6.12 -19.81
N SER A 186 -14.35 -5.72 -19.59
CA SER A 186 -14.96 -4.53 -20.21
C SER A 186 -14.18 -3.26 -19.86
N GLN A 187 -13.70 -2.57 -20.90
CA GLN A 187 -12.78 -1.45 -20.81
C GLN A 187 -13.40 -0.24 -20.08
N ARG A 188 -13.12 -0.12 -18.77
CA ARG A 188 -13.18 1.16 -18.08
C ARG A 188 -11.89 1.92 -18.37
N SER A 189 -11.94 2.86 -19.29
CA SER A 189 -10.86 3.81 -19.46
C SER A 189 -10.75 4.69 -18.21
N VAL A 190 -9.53 4.85 -17.70
CA VAL A 190 -9.24 5.71 -16.54
C VAL A 190 -8.33 6.83 -17.00
N VAL A 191 -8.74 8.07 -16.74
CA VAL A 191 -7.98 9.27 -17.07
C VAL A 191 -7.23 9.75 -15.82
N LEU A 192 -5.91 9.89 -15.89
CA LEU A 192 -5.08 10.36 -14.77
C LEU A 192 -4.28 11.63 -15.10
N GLY A 193 -4.37 12.64 -14.25
CA GLY A 193 -3.42 13.75 -14.20
C GLY A 193 -2.33 13.47 -13.16
N LEU A 194 -1.06 13.48 -13.59
CA LEU A 194 0.11 13.14 -12.74
C LEU A 194 1.32 14.05 -12.99
N GLN A 195 1.25 14.94 -13.98
CA GLN A 195 2.29 15.92 -14.30
C GLN A 195 2.49 16.95 -13.18
N ASP A 196 3.59 17.72 -13.25
CA ASP A 196 3.97 18.72 -12.25
C ASP A 196 4.00 18.19 -10.80
N ASN A 197 4.60 17.02 -10.61
CA ASN A 197 4.79 16.38 -9.32
C ASN A 197 6.27 15.93 -9.16
N PRO A 198 6.87 16.04 -7.96
CA PRO A 198 8.29 15.78 -7.71
C PRO A 198 8.59 14.27 -7.60
N TRP A 199 8.40 13.52 -8.69
CA TRP A 199 8.48 12.06 -8.69
C TRP A 199 9.87 11.51 -8.33
N VAL A 200 9.93 10.62 -7.33
CA VAL A 200 11.11 9.87 -6.91
C VAL A 200 11.10 8.52 -7.61
N CYS A 201 11.91 8.39 -8.66
CA CYS A 201 12.04 7.19 -9.47
C CYS A 201 12.94 6.15 -8.79
N ASP A 202 12.42 5.55 -7.72
CA ASP A 202 12.98 4.35 -7.08
C ASP A 202 12.03 3.14 -7.20
N CYS A 203 12.35 2.03 -6.53
CA CYS A 203 11.58 0.79 -6.59
C CYS A 203 10.13 0.89 -6.12
N ARG A 204 9.69 2.00 -5.52
CA ARG A 204 8.28 2.29 -5.20
C ARG A 204 7.49 2.76 -6.41
N LEU A 205 8.15 3.39 -7.38
CA LEU A 205 7.53 3.93 -8.59
C LEU A 205 7.49 2.92 -9.74
N SER A 206 8.12 1.75 -9.61
CA SER A 206 8.28 0.76 -10.70
C SER A 206 6.96 0.43 -11.39
N THR A 207 5.89 0.11 -10.65
CA THR A 207 4.59 -0.22 -11.24
C THR A 207 3.99 0.94 -12.03
N LEU A 208 4.21 2.20 -11.63
CA LEU A 208 3.75 3.36 -12.40
C LEU A 208 4.59 3.56 -13.68
N LEU A 209 5.91 3.34 -13.61
CA LEU A 209 6.79 3.37 -14.77
C LEU A 209 6.42 2.28 -15.77
N ASP A 210 6.20 1.04 -15.30
CA ASP A 210 5.76 -0.11 -16.11
C ASP A 210 4.43 0.19 -16.82
N ILE A 211 3.45 0.78 -16.11
CA ILE A 211 2.17 1.21 -16.70
C ILE A 211 2.37 2.33 -17.73
N SER A 212 3.22 3.33 -17.45
CA SER A 212 3.47 4.46 -18.37
C SER A 212 4.17 4.08 -19.69
N LYS A 213 4.75 2.87 -19.74
CA LYS A 213 5.41 2.28 -20.92
C LYS A 213 4.50 1.36 -21.74
N ALA A 214 3.35 0.95 -21.21
CA ALA A 214 2.49 -0.05 -21.84
C ALA A 214 1.65 0.55 -22.99
N PRO A 215 1.77 0.04 -24.23
CA PRO A 215 1.12 0.64 -25.40
C PRO A 215 -0.41 0.50 -25.40
N GLU A 216 -0.95 -0.55 -24.78
CA GLU A 216 -2.38 -0.89 -24.77
C GLU A 216 -2.97 -0.90 -23.34
N SER A 217 -2.51 0.01 -22.47
CA SER A 217 -3.16 0.21 -21.18
C SER A 217 -4.52 0.91 -21.35
N SER A 218 -5.50 0.57 -20.51
CA SER A 218 -6.76 1.32 -20.38
C SER A 218 -6.57 2.69 -19.70
N LEU A 219 -5.33 3.09 -19.45
CA LEU A 219 -4.94 4.31 -18.76
C LEU A 219 -4.63 5.43 -19.76
N VAL A 220 -5.41 6.50 -19.69
CA VAL A 220 -5.13 7.74 -20.43
C VAL A 220 -4.46 8.72 -19.47
N LEU A 221 -3.14 8.85 -19.56
CA LEU A 221 -2.45 9.95 -18.90
C LEU A 221 -2.84 11.28 -19.60
N LEU A 222 -3.21 12.30 -18.82
CA LEU A 222 -3.51 13.65 -19.34
C LEU A 222 -2.29 14.29 -20.01
N ASP A 223 -1.11 14.00 -19.49
CA ASP A 223 0.18 14.28 -20.11
C ASP A 223 1.04 13.01 -20.10
N ARG A 224 1.67 12.70 -21.22
CA ARG A 224 2.56 11.54 -21.38
C ARG A 224 4.01 11.86 -20.98
N PHE A 225 4.41 13.13 -20.92
CA PHE A 225 5.77 13.58 -20.66
C PHE A 225 6.12 13.64 -19.16
N LEU A 226 5.67 12.65 -18.39
CA LEU A 226 6.03 12.51 -16.97
C LEU A 226 7.54 12.30 -16.83
N THR A 227 8.18 13.09 -15.97
CA THR A 227 9.63 13.06 -15.72
C THR A 227 9.94 12.80 -14.25
N CYS A 228 11.10 12.20 -13.98
CA CYS A 228 11.64 12.03 -12.64
C CYS A 228 12.21 13.35 -12.11
N SER A 229 12.02 13.64 -10.82
CA SER A 229 12.72 14.73 -10.11
C SER A 229 13.86 14.22 -9.23
N GLU A 230 13.75 12.99 -8.74
CA GLU A 230 14.77 12.29 -7.96
C GLU A 230 14.89 10.82 -8.43
N PRO A 231 16.01 10.12 -8.17
CA PRO A 231 17.29 10.64 -7.66
C PRO A 231 18.00 11.56 -8.69
N PRO A 232 19.08 12.27 -8.30
CA PRO A 232 19.82 13.14 -9.21
C PRO A 232 20.28 12.43 -10.50
N ASP A 233 20.68 11.16 -10.40
CA ASP A 233 21.06 10.29 -11.53
C ASP A 233 19.96 10.13 -12.61
N LEU A 234 18.71 10.46 -12.28
CA LEU A 234 17.52 10.35 -13.14
C LEU A 234 16.74 11.67 -13.26
N ALA A 235 17.21 12.77 -12.70
CA ALA A 235 16.46 14.04 -12.70
C ALA A 235 16.25 14.55 -14.15
N GLY A 236 15.00 14.87 -14.51
CA GLY A 236 14.58 15.25 -15.86
C GLY A 236 14.37 14.09 -16.84
N VAL A 237 14.69 12.85 -16.47
CA VAL A 237 14.51 11.69 -17.37
C VAL A 237 13.02 11.34 -17.51
N PRO A 238 12.48 11.20 -18.74
CA PRO A 238 11.08 10.85 -18.96
C PRO A 238 10.82 9.38 -18.64
N PHE A 239 9.67 9.11 -17.99
CA PHE A 239 9.28 7.81 -17.42
C PHE A 239 9.48 6.63 -18.38
N GLN A 240 9.20 6.82 -19.67
CA GLN A 240 9.31 5.78 -20.69
C GLN A 240 10.76 5.25 -20.84
N SER A 241 11.76 6.09 -20.57
CA SER A 241 13.19 5.77 -20.67
C SER A 241 13.86 5.34 -19.35
N VAL A 242 13.14 5.38 -18.22
CA VAL A 242 13.72 5.09 -16.89
C VAL A 242 13.98 3.59 -16.70
N GLU A 243 15.22 3.20 -16.44
CA GLU A 243 15.59 1.83 -16.07
C GLU A 243 16.00 1.72 -14.60
N LEU A 244 15.19 1.05 -13.81
CA LEU A 244 15.41 0.87 -12.37
C LEU A 244 16.41 -0.27 -12.06
N THR A 245 17.63 -0.18 -12.60
CA THR A 245 18.71 -1.21 -12.48
C THR A 245 19.10 -1.60 -11.05
N ARG A 246 18.82 -0.73 -10.07
CA ARG A 246 19.02 -0.98 -8.63
C ARG A 246 17.97 -1.92 -8.04
N CYS A 247 16.79 -2.03 -8.64
CA CYS A 247 15.67 -2.84 -8.18
C CYS A 247 15.82 -4.28 -8.66
N ARG A 248 15.82 -5.23 -7.73
CA ARG A 248 16.08 -6.65 -8.01
C ARG A 248 14.99 -7.50 -7.38
N ARG A 249 14.32 -8.32 -8.20
CA ARG A 249 13.38 -9.34 -7.74
C ARG A 249 14.01 -10.21 -6.65
N PRO A 250 13.22 -10.69 -5.68
CA PRO A 250 13.76 -11.55 -4.66
C PRO A 250 14.20 -12.88 -5.26
N TYR A 251 15.17 -13.52 -4.62
CA TYR A 251 15.58 -14.89 -4.87
C TYR A 251 15.59 -15.61 -3.53
N ALA A 252 14.65 -16.55 -3.35
CA ALA A 252 14.49 -17.36 -2.15
C ALA A 252 15.16 -18.73 -2.34
N VAL A 253 15.83 -19.23 -1.29
CA VAL A 253 16.45 -20.55 -1.25
C VAL A 253 16.19 -21.18 0.12
N THR A 254 15.88 -22.47 0.17
CA THR A 254 15.72 -23.23 1.41
C THR A 254 16.97 -24.07 1.70
N SER A 255 17.29 -24.28 2.97
CA SER A 255 18.50 -25.06 3.34
C SER A 255 18.42 -26.55 2.99
N ALA A 256 17.22 -27.04 2.65
CA ALA A 256 16.97 -28.32 1.99
C ALA A 256 15.73 -28.18 1.10
N THR A 257 15.67 -28.94 0.01
CA THR A 257 14.47 -29.09 -0.84
C THR A 257 13.56 -30.22 -0.37
N LYS A 258 14.12 -31.21 0.33
CA LYS A 258 13.40 -32.34 0.91
C LYS A 258 13.99 -32.72 2.26
N ILE A 259 13.13 -32.99 3.24
CA ILE A 259 13.51 -33.42 4.60
C ILE A 259 12.72 -34.70 4.90
N THR A 260 13.40 -35.71 5.44
CA THR A 260 12.77 -36.91 5.99
C THR A 260 12.96 -36.89 7.51
N ALA A 261 11.84 -36.87 8.23
CA ALA A 261 11.80 -36.75 9.68
C ALA A 261 11.22 -38.01 10.34
N LEU A 262 11.65 -38.32 11.55
CA LEU A 262 11.04 -39.38 12.35
C LEU A 262 9.80 -38.87 13.08
N LEU A 263 8.79 -39.72 13.27
CA LEU A 263 7.62 -39.38 14.08
C LEU A 263 8.04 -38.98 15.51
N GLY A 264 7.51 -37.86 15.99
CA GLY A 264 7.89 -37.25 17.27
C GLY A 264 9.17 -36.42 17.25
N SER A 265 9.93 -36.37 16.14
CA SER A 265 11.14 -35.52 16.05
C SER A 265 10.81 -34.02 15.92
N ASN A 266 11.84 -33.17 16.01
CA ASN A 266 11.74 -31.72 15.78
C ASN A 266 12.49 -31.38 14.48
N VAL A 267 11.88 -30.54 13.62
CA VAL A 267 12.43 -30.13 12.31
C VAL A 267 12.48 -28.61 12.23
N LEU A 268 13.64 -28.08 11.85
CA LEU A 268 13.82 -26.66 11.55
C LEU A 268 13.81 -26.44 10.03
N LEU A 269 12.77 -25.80 9.52
CA LEU A 269 12.71 -25.32 8.14
C LEU A 269 13.40 -23.96 8.07
N ARG A 270 14.47 -23.81 7.30
CA ARG A 270 15.16 -22.53 7.07
C ARG A 270 15.06 -22.08 5.62
N CYS A 271 14.86 -20.77 5.44
CA CYS A 271 14.85 -20.08 4.15
C CYS A 271 15.65 -18.78 4.23
N ASP A 272 16.48 -18.56 3.22
CA ASP A 272 17.28 -17.36 3.00
C ASP A 272 16.79 -16.65 1.73
N ALA A 273 16.69 -15.32 1.76
CA ALA A 273 16.24 -14.54 0.62
C ALA A 273 17.12 -13.30 0.37
N THR A 274 17.44 -13.07 -0.89
CA THR A 274 18.18 -11.89 -1.36
C THR A 274 17.34 -11.08 -2.34
N GLY A 275 17.53 -9.77 -2.46
CA GLY A 275 16.81 -8.91 -3.41
C GLY A 275 16.89 -7.42 -3.03
N HIS A 276 16.43 -6.51 -3.90
CA HIS A 276 16.37 -5.08 -3.59
C HIS A 276 15.03 -4.45 -4.03
N PRO A 277 14.25 -3.83 -3.12
CA PRO A 277 14.50 -3.66 -1.68
C PRO A 277 14.55 -4.98 -0.90
N THR A 278 15.02 -4.94 0.36
CA THR A 278 15.13 -6.12 1.23
C THR A 278 13.80 -6.88 1.31
N PRO A 279 13.73 -8.16 0.94
CA PRO A 279 12.46 -8.87 0.87
C PRO A 279 11.88 -9.23 2.24
N THR A 280 10.55 -9.19 2.31
CA THR A 280 9.77 -9.84 3.38
C THR A 280 9.63 -11.33 3.09
N ILE A 281 9.65 -12.17 4.11
CA ILE A 281 9.50 -13.63 3.99
C ILE A 281 8.21 -14.06 4.71
N MET A 282 7.41 -14.91 4.05
CA MET A 282 6.25 -15.59 4.62
C MET A 282 6.36 -17.10 4.40
N TRP A 283 5.95 -17.90 5.38
CA TRP A 283 5.85 -19.35 5.25
C TRP A 283 4.40 -19.81 5.06
N ILE A 284 4.20 -20.75 4.14
CA ILE A 284 2.88 -21.27 3.75
C ILE A 284 2.96 -22.81 3.68
N LYS A 285 2.11 -23.52 4.44
CA LYS A 285 1.85 -24.95 4.21
C LYS A 285 0.94 -25.07 2.98
N SER A 286 1.47 -25.60 1.87
CA SER A 286 0.81 -25.59 0.56
C SER A 286 0.02 -26.86 0.27
N ALA A 287 0.54 -28.04 0.65
CA ALA A 287 -0.06 -29.34 0.32
C ALA A 287 -0.19 -30.25 1.54
N ARG A 288 -1.17 -31.16 1.50
CA ARG A 288 -1.23 -32.37 2.33
C ARG A 288 -0.22 -33.41 1.81
N PRO A 289 0.17 -34.44 2.57
CA PRO A 289 0.97 -35.52 2.00
C PRO A 289 0.15 -36.27 0.94
N ASN A 290 0.80 -36.74 -0.13
CA ASN A 290 0.16 -37.59 -1.15
C ASN A 290 -0.16 -38.96 -0.55
N LEU A 291 -1.37 -39.10 0.00
CA LEU A 291 -1.91 -40.26 0.73
C LEU A 291 -2.08 -41.55 -0.10
N TYR A 292 -1.63 -41.58 -1.36
CA TYR A 292 -1.99 -42.61 -2.33
C TYR A 292 -1.40 -44.01 -2.03
N ASN A 293 -0.32 -44.11 -1.24
CA ASN A 293 0.48 -45.34 -1.13
C ASN A 293 0.92 -45.74 0.30
N GLN A 294 0.16 -45.40 1.35
CA GLN A 294 0.40 -45.95 2.70
C GLN A 294 -0.89 -46.41 3.40
N ALA A 295 -0.92 -47.69 3.79
CA ALA A 295 -2.07 -48.31 4.48
C ALA A 295 -2.32 -47.76 5.90
N CYS A 296 -1.33 -47.08 6.49
CA CYS A 296 -1.30 -46.63 7.89
C CYS A 296 -2.47 -45.70 8.31
N CYS A 297 -3.09 -44.96 7.38
CA CYS A 297 -4.06 -43.90 7.74
C CYS A 297 -5.54 -44.28 7.58
N LYS A 298 -5.89 -45.49 7.12
CA LYS A 298 -7.29 -45.85 6.77
C LYS A 298 -8.30 -45.85 7.93
N GLN A 299 -7.85 -45.77 9.20
CA GLN A 299 -8.72 -45.77 10.38
C GLN A 299 -8.98 -44.38 11.00
N MET A 300 -8.31 -43.30 10.57
CA MET A 300 -8.55 -41.94 11.08
C MET A 300 -9.61 -41.16 10.29
N GLN A 301 -10.56 -41.86 9.67
CA GLN A 301 -11.50 -41.28 8.70
C GLN A 301 -12.70 -40.54 9.33
N SER A 302 -12.92 -40.64 10.65
CA SER A 302 -14.23 -40.39 11.28
C SER A 302 -14.37 -39.12 12.14
N SER A 303 -13.30 -38.37 12.45
CA SER A 303 -13.40 -37.23 13.39
C SER A 303 -12.24 -36.22 13.29
N ILE A 304 -12.21 -35.40 12.24
CA ILE A 304 -11.23 -34.29 12.13
C ILE A 304 -11.83 -33.06 11.43
N ASP A 305 -11.66 -31.87 12.02
CA ASP A 305 -11.78 -30.59 11.34
C ASP A 305 -10.97 -30.56 10.03
N PHE A 306 -11.58 -30.06 8.96
CA PHE A 306 -10.85 -29.82 7.72
C PHE A 306 -9.82 -28.68 7.91
N GLU A 307 -8.56 -29.01 8.20
CA GLU A 307 -7.47 -28.02 8.18
C GLU A 307 -7.45 -27.35 6.79
N ARG A 308 -7.85 -26.07 6.77
CA ARG A 308 -7.95 -25.24 5.57
C ARG A 308 -6.55 -24.88 5.11
N LEU A 309 -6.12 -25.49 4.00
CA LEU A 309 -4.92 -25.12 3.27
C LEU A 309 -5.30 -24.17 2.11
N PRO A 310 -4.39 -23.29 1.66
CA PRO A 310 -3.05 -23.06 2.20
C PRO A 310 -3.06 -22.32 3.54
N ARG A 311 -2.22 -22.74 4.49
CA ARG A 311 -2.14 -22.15 5.84
C ARG A 311 -0.85 -21.35 6.01
N LYS A 312 -0.95 -20.09 6.44
CA LYS A 312 0.22 -19.28 6.84
C LYS A 312 0.81 -19.80 8.15
N LEU A 313 2.14 -19.79 8.26
CA LEU A 313 2.89 -20.26 9.42
C LEU A 313 3.69 -19.11 10.06
N SER A 314 3.72 -19.06 11.39
CA SER A 314 4.54 -18.11 12.14
C SER A 314 5.99 -18.58 12.18
N GLY A 315 6.78 -18.12 11.20
CA GLY A 315 8.24 -18.27 11.23
C GLY A 315 8.90 -17.13 12.00
N TYR A 316 10.00 -17.45 12.68
CA TYR A 316 10.91 -16.43 13.20
C TYR A 316 11.62 -15.78 12.01
N VAL A 317 11.59 -14.45 11.92
CA VAL A 317 12.21 -13.68 10.83
C VAL A 317 13.34 -12.86 11.41
N HIS A 318 14.57 -13.09 10.95
CA HIS A 318 15.75 -12.37 11.43
C HIS A 318 16.08 -11.20 10.51
N GLU A 319 16.46 -10.07 11.10
CA GLU A 319 17.01 -8.93 10.38
C GLU A 319 18.49 -9.20 10.12
N SER A 320 18.96 -9.11 8.86
CA SER A 320 20.40 -9.21 8.58
C SER A 320 21.03 -7.81 8.62
N PRO A 321 22.31 -7.68 9.02
CA PRO A 321 23.01 -6.39 9.00
C PRO A 321 23.35 -5.89 7.59
N ARG A 322 22.92 -6.59 6.53
CA ARG A 322 23.15 -6.22 5.13
C ARG A 322 21.83 -5.92 4.45
N VAL A 323 21.70 -4.70 3.91
CA VAL A 323 20.58 -4.31 3.06
C VAL A 323 20.47 -5.28 1.89
N GLY A 324 19.25 -5.75 1.61
CA GLY A 324 18.95 -6.69 0.55
C GLY A 324 19.08 -8.17 0.90
N ILE A 325 19.36 -8.52 2.16
CA ILE A 325 19.40 -9.92 2.63
C ILE A 325 18.50 -10.07 3.87
N ARG A 326 17.63 -11.10 3.87
CA ARG A 326 16.79 -11.49 5.01
C ARG A 326 16.67 -13.01 5.09
N TRP A 327 16.42 -13.57 6.27
CA TRP A 327 16.19 -15.00 6.43
C TRP A 327 15.13 -15.29 7.49
N SER A 328 14.53 -16.48 7.42
CA SER A 328 13.49 -16.92 8.34
C SER A 328 13.55 -18.43 8.57
N ALA A 329 13.13 -18.87 9.76
CA ALA A 329 12.97 -20.28 10.07
C ALA A 329 11.68 -20.59 10.83
N VAL A 330 11.11 -21.78 10.57
CA VAL A 330 9.96 -22.36 11.29
C VAL A 330 10.44 -23.62 12.01
N SER A 331 10.20 -23.71 13.32
CA SER A 331 10.39 -24.95 14.08
C SER A 331 9.08 -25.72 14.13
N LEU A 332 9.10 -26.97 13.66
CA LEU A 332 8.02 -27.93 13.78
C LEU A 332 8.43 -28.94 14.84
N ASN A 333 7.69 -28.98 15.95
CA ASN A 333 8.06 -29.78 17.12
C ASN A 333 7.07 -30.95 17.30
N GLY A 334 7.56 -32.15 17.63
CA GLY A 334 6.72 -33.34 17.81
C GLY A 334 6.05 -33.82 16.52
N ILE A 335 6.81 -33.85 15.42
CA ILE A 335 6.36 -34.15 14.05
C ILE A 335 5.37 -35.32 13.96
N SER A 336 4.21 -35.08 13.35
CA SER A 336 3.17 -36.08 13.06
C SER A 336 3.02 -36.33 11.55
N TYR A 337 2.32 -37.39 11.15
CA TYR A 337 1.95 -37.61 9.75
C TYR A 337 1.06 -36.48 9.16
N ARG A 338 0.43 -35.64 9.99
CA ARG A 338 -0.35 -34.46 9.54
C ARG A 338 0.55 -33.29 9.14
N ASP A 339 1.82 -33.30 9.55
CA ASP A 339 2.80 -32.25 9.25
C ASP A 339 3.59 -32.54 7.97
N ALA A 340 3.55 -33.78 7.46
CA ALA A 340 4.06 -34.11 6.13
C ALA A 340 3.37 -33.27 5.03
N GLY A 341 4.05 -33.06 3.90
CA GLY A 341 3.56 -32.24 2.78
C GLY A 341 4.54 -31.14 2.37
N GLU A 342 4.04 -30.13 1.66
CA GLU A 342 4.88 -29.05 1.10
C GLU A 342 4.83 -27.76 1.91
N TYR A 343 6.01 -27.22 2.20
CA TYR A 343 6.22 -25.96 2.88
C TYR A 343 6.88 -24.97 1.93
N ARG A 344 6.20 -23.87 1.66
CA ARG A 344 6.59 -22.83 0.71
C ARG A 344 7.07 -21.60 1.46
N CYS A 345 8.35 -21.29 1.32
CA CYS A 345 8.91 -20.01 1.68
C CYS A 345 8.66 -19.03 0.52
N ARG A 346 7.88 -17.98 0.77
CA ARG A 346 7.58 -16.92 -0.20
C ARG A 346 8.31 -15.64 0.21
N ALA A 347 9.28 -15.22 -0.58
CA ALA A 347 9.95 -13.93 -0.47
C ALA A 347 9.30 -12.91 -1.40
N GLN A 348 9.10 -11.68 -0.92
CA GLN A 348 8.43 -10.62 -1.68
C GLN A 348 9.07 -9.25 -1.39
N ASN A 349 9.32 -8.48 -2.45
CA ASN A 349 9.67 -7.06 -2.40
C ASN A 349 8.89 -6.28 -3.50
N LEU A 350 9.23 -5.01 -3.71
CA LEU A 350 8.54 -4.15 -4.69
C LEU A 350 8.80 -4.54 -6.16
N ALA A 351 9.91 -5.23 -6.46
CA ALA A 351 10.24 -5.69 -7.80
C ALA A 351 9.57 -7.03 -8.16
N GLY A 352 9.09 -7.80 -7.18
CA GLY A 352 8.32 -9.03 -7.39
C GLY A 352 8.36 -10.04 -6.24
N ILE A 353 8.07 -11.30 -6.57
CA ILE A 353 7.93 -12.44 -5.66
C ILE A 353 8.84 -13.58 -6.13
N SER A 354 9.34 -14.38 -5.19
CA SER A 354 10.09 -15.63 -5.43
C SER A 354 9.71 -16.63 -4.35
N GLU A 355 9.61 -17.91 -4.72
CA GLU A 355 9.14 -18.97 -3.84
C GLU A 355 10.07 -20.17 -3.88
N ALA A 356 10.45 -20.68 -2.70
CA ALA A 356 11.25 -21.89 -2.51
C ALA A 356 10.44 -22.92 -1.73
N ILE A 357 10.58 -24.20 -2.06
CA ILE A 357 9.73 -25.29 -1.56
C ILE A 357 10.57 -26.31 -0.78
N VAL A 358 10.05 -26.75 0.35
CA VAL A 358 10.56 -27.90 1.13
C VAL A 358 9.48 -28.97 1.21
N SER A 359 9.76 -30.17 0.69
CA SER A 359 8.91 -31.34 0.89
C SER A 359 9.30 -32.04 2.20
N LEU A 360 8.35 -32.14 3.14
CA LEU A 360 8.55 -32.85 4.41
C LEU A 360 7.90 -34.24 4.35
N ASN A 361 8.73 -35.27 4.46
CA ASN A 361 8.33 -36.67 4.60
C ASN A 361 8.45 -37.10 6.06
N VAL A 362 7.49 -37.89 6.55
CA VAL A 362 7.49 -38.41 7.93
C VAL A 362 7.53 -39.94 7.90
N VAL A 363 8.44 -40.51 8.68
CA VAL A 363 8.73 -41.95 8.72
C VAL A 363 8.67 -42.45 10.17
N GLY A 364 8.12 -43.63 10.36
CA GLY A 364 7.95 -44.27 11.66
C GLY A 364 6.97 -45.43 11.53
N ILE A 365 6.97 -46.29 12.55
CA ILE A 365 6.00 -47.38 12.70
C ILE A 365 5.21 -47.07 13.97
N MET A 366 3.88 -47.05 13.89
CA MET A 366 3.04 -47.08 15.09
C MET A 366 3.21 -48.46 15.73
N ALA A 367 3.77 -48.52 16.94
CA ALA A 367 3.87 -49.78 17.67
C ALA A 367 2.46 -50.23 18.08
N GLU A 368 1.92 -51.22 17.39
CA GLU A 368 0.63 -51.82 17.75
C GLU A 368 0.78 -52.54 19.10
N TYR A 369 0.08 -52.03 20.12
CA TYR A 369 -0.11 -52.75 21.38
C TYR A 369 -1.05 -53.94 21.12
N ALA A 370 -0.47 -55.04 20.67
CA ALA A 370 -1.17 -56.30 20.42
C ALA A 370 -1.69 -56.89 21.75
N ASN A 371 -2.93 -56.53 22.11
CA ASN A 371 -3.67 -57.11 23.23
C ASN A 371 -4.02 -58.58 22.95
N SER A 372 -3.03 -59.48 23.06
CA SER A 372 -3.25 -60.92 23.08
C SER A 372 -3.95 -61.31 24.38
N LYS A 373 -5.28 -61.42 24.32
CA LYS A 373 -6.03 -62.23 25.28
C LYS A 373 -5.68 -63.70 25.03
N ASN A 374 -4.86 -64.30 25.88
CA ASN A 374 -4.68 -65.74 25.91
C ASN A 374 -5.21 -66.32 27.24
N SER A 375 -6.29 -67.08 27.15
CA SER A 375 -6.82 -67.92 28.22
C SER A 375 -6.56 -69.38 27.88
N GLY A 376 -5.79 -70.12 28.69
CA GLY A 376 -5.64 -71.57 28.51
C GLY A 376 -4.36 -72.19 29.05
N GLN A 377 -4.49 -72.91 30.18
CA GLN A 377 -3.86 -74.20 30.49
C GLN A 377 -2.31 -74.38 30.43
N GLN A 378 -1.72 -74.32 31.63
CA GLN A 378 -0.95 -75.40 32.27
C GLN A 378 0.06 -76.28 31.48
N GLN A 379 1.33 -76.13 31.85
CA GLN A 379 2.29 -77.18 32.29
C GLN A 379 2.37 -78.56 31.60
N THR A 380 3.58 -78.93 31.15
CA THR A 380 4.26 -80.21 31.51
C THR A 380 5.78 -80.14 31.22
N VAL A 381 6.55 -81.19 31.57
CA VAL A 381 8.04 -81.11 31.75
C VAL A 381 8.82 -82.31 31.17
N ALA A 382 9.83 -82.04 30.32
CA ALA A 382 11.05 -82.83 30.05
C ALA A 382 11.99 -81.97 29.16
N LYS A 383 13.29 -81.74 29.44
CA LYS A 383 14.49 -82.61 29.30
C LYS A 383 14.72 -83.16 27.87
N SER A 384 15.92 -83.15 27.28
CA SER A 384 17.27 -82.53 27.54
C SER A 384 18.16 -82.82 26.29
N ASP A 385 19.46 -82.50 26.11
CA ASP A 385 20.56 -81.91 26.91
C ASP A 385 21.75 -81.46 25.99
N TYR A 386 22.84 -80.89 26.57
CA TYR A 386 24.18 -80.61 26.01
C TYR A 386 24.33 -79.58 24.85
N SER A 387 25.42 -78.79 24.73
CA SER A 387 26.68 -78.69 25.52
C SER A 387 27.22 -77.25 25.59
N GLN A 388 28.05 -76.92 26.59
CA GLN A 388 28.68 -75.60 26.75
C GLN A 388 30.12 -75.56 26.23
N ARG A 389 30.50 -74.48 25.51
CA ARG A 389 31.88 -73.94 25.51
C ARG A 389 31.89 -72.40 25.45
N LYS A 390 32.65 -71.78 26.36
CA LYS A 390 33.06 -70.36 26.32
C LYS A 390 34.58 -70.27 26.16
N PRO A 391 35.11 -69.27 25.44
CA PRO A 391 36.36 -68.59 25.77
C PRO A 391 36.08 -67.20 26.39
N LYS A 392 37.14 -66.54 26.88
CA LYS A 392 37.08 -65.26 27.62
C LYS A 392 37.81 -64.13 26.89
N GLN A 393 37.53 -62.89 27.34
CA GLN A 393 38.51 -61.80 27.53
C GLN A 393 39.18 -61.14 26.30
N LYS A 394 38.86 -59.85 26.05
CA LYS A 394 39.68 -58.67 26.46
C LYS A 394 39.17 -57.37 25.82
N SER A 395 38.74 -56.42 26.65
CA SER A 395 38.70 -55.00 26.30
C SER A 395 39.92 -54.31 26.91
N LYS A 396 40.67 -53.53 26.11
CA LYS A 396 41.79 -52.70 26.59
C LYS A 396 41.28 -51.27 26.88
N VAL A 397 41.81 -50.68 27.94
CA VAL A 397 41.73 -49.25 28.28
C VAL A 397 43.15 -48.68 28.17
N ILE A 398 43.30 -47.40 27.74
CA ILE A 398 44.47 -46.46 27.83
C ILE A 398 44.25 -45.37 26.74
N PRO A 399 44.53 -44.07 26.98
CA PRO A 399 43.46 -43.18 27.44
C PRO A 399 43.40 -41.83 26.68
N SER A 400 42.85 -40.80 27.32
CA SER A 400 42.73 -39.42 26.81
C SER A 400 44.07 -38.70 26.60
N LEU A 401 44.10 -37.78 25.63
CA LEU A 401 45.20 -36.84 25.39
C LEU A 401 44.66 -35.41 25.29
N LEU A 402 45.14 -34.55 26.18
CA LEU A 402 44.98 -33.09 26.13
C LEU A 402 46.15 -32.48 25.34
N PRO A 403 45.91 -31.54 24.41
CA PRO A 403 46.95 -30.62 23.95
C PRO A 403 47.28 -29.59 25.04
N ARG A 404 48.56 -29.44 25.39
CA ARG A 404 49.06 -28.31 26.19
C ARG A 404 49.34 -27.10 25.29
N ASN A 405 49.32 -25.90 25.88
CA ASN A 405 49.94 -24.71 25.29
C ASN A 405 51.42 -24.97 24.98
N MET A 406 51.90 -24.49 23.83
CA MET A 406 53.26 -23.95 23.73
C MET A 406 53.35 -22.77 22.75
N THR A 407 54.34 -21.92 23.03
CA THR A 407 54.59 -20.64 22.36
C THR A 407 55.39 -20.80 21.07
N GLY A 408 54.98 -20.12 19.99
CA GLY A 408 55.79 -19.96 18.77
C GLY A 408 55.26 -18.80 17.93
N ARG A 409 56.06 -17.75 17.73
CA ARG A 409 55.60 -16.48 17.14
C ARG A 409 56.53 -15.97 16.02
N PRO A 410 56.15 -16.13 14.75
CA PRO A 410 56.74 -15.37 13.64
C PRO A 410 56.20 -13.92 13.62
N SER A 411 56.95 -13.02 13.01
CA SER A 411 56.65 -11.58 12.97
C SER A 411 55.93 -11.13 11.70
N LEU A 412 54.98 -10.20 11.84
CA LEU A 412 54.48 -9.34 10.76
C LEU A 412 54.63 -7.85 11.13
N PRO A 413 54.86 -6.94 10.17
CA PRO A 413 55.36 -5.60 10.45
C PRO A 413 54.29 -4.64 11.00
N LYS A 414 54.71 -3.77 11.93
CA LYS A 414 53.87 -2.69 12.48
C LYS A 414 53.82 -1.50 11.53
N ARG A 415 52.65 -1.17 10.97
CA ARG A 415 52.39 0.19 10.45
C ARG A 415 51.85 1.06 11.59
N VAL A 416 52.62 2.08 11.99
CA VAL A 416 52.24 3.03 13.03
C VAL A 416 51.53 4.22 12.38
N ILE A 417 50.26 4.43 12.72
CA ILE A 417 49.56 5.69 12.46
C ILE A 417 49.50 6.44 13.79
N LYS A 418 50.14 7.61 13.86
CA LYS A 418 50.16 8.46 15.07
C LYS A 418 48.82 9.16 15.24
N ILE A 419 48.28 9.18 16.45
CA ILE A 419 47.18 10.06 16.85
C ILE A 419 47.77 11.22 17.67
N PRO A 420 47.73 12.47 17.19
CA PRO A 420 48.06 13.64 18.02
C PRO A 420 46.93 13.96 19.01
N LYS A 421 47.30 14.49 20.18
CA LYS A 421 46.38 15.11 21.16
C LYS A 421 46.88 16.51 21.50
N ALA A 422 45.94 17.43 21.75
CA ALA A 422 46.16 18.80 22.25
C ALA A 422 46.92 19.73 21.25
N SER A 423 46.78 21.05 21.33
CA SER A 423 46.29 21.89 22.44
C SER A 423 45.28 22.98 22.04
N ARG A 424 44.64 23.57 23.06
CA ARG A 424 44.12 24.95 23.00
C ARG A 424 45.26 25.91 23.35
N ASP A 425 45.34 27.07 22.71
CA ASP A 425 45.41 28.32 23.48
C ASP A 425 44.92 29.56 22.70
N LYS A 426 44.86 30.70 23.43
CA LYS A 426 44.40 32.07 23.11
C LYS A 426 45.02 32.66 21.82
N MET A 427 44.55 33.77 21.21
CA MET A 427 44.19 35.04 21.88
C MET A 427 43.41 36.05 20.99
N LYS A 428 42.64 36.96 21.65
CA LYS A 428 42.18 38.35 21.31
C LYS A 428 42.10 38.78 19.83
N ARG A 429 40.94 39.20 19.29
CA ARG A 429 40.13 40.44 19.55
C ARG A 429 40.62 41.64 18.73
N ASP A 430 39.84 41.99 17.69
CA ASP A 430 39.31 43.33 17.31
C ASP A 430 38.31 43.14 16.15
N ARG A 431 37.20 43.87 15.93
CA ARG A 431 36.52 45.06 16.52
C ARG A 431 36.63 46.44 15.81
N THR A 432 36.37 46.47 14.49
CA THR A 432 35.84 47.66 13.76
C THR A 432 35.01 47.20 12.55
N GLN A 433 33.75 47.65 12.37
CA GLN A 433 33.31 48.72 11.44
C GLN A 433 33.70 48.45 9.96
N ASN A 434 32.78 48.29 8.99
CA ASN A 434 31.77 49.28 8.57
C ASN A 434 30.69 48.70 7.61
N LEU A 435 29.60 49.45 7.40
CA LEU A 435 28.71 49.32 6.22
C LEU A 435 29.31 50.07 5.01
N PRO A 436 28.74 49.92 3.80
CA PRO A 436 27.92 51.04 3.33
C PRO A 436 26.57 50.64 2.72
N GLN A 437 25.54 51.45 2.99
CA GLN A 437 24.38 51.63 2.11
C GLN A 437 24.60 52.86 1.23
N LYS A 438 24.10 52.82 -0.01
CA LYS A 438 23.40 53.90 -0.76
C LYS A 438 22.84 53.27 -2.04
N HIS A 439 21.53 53.33 -2.30
CA HIS A 439 20.78 54.45 -2.92
C HIS A 439 21.29 54.80 -4.32
N PHE A 440 20.50 55.18 -5.32
CA PHE A 440 19.06 55.24 -5.66
C PHE A 440 19.02 56.22 -6.86
N LEU A 441 18.12 56.05 -7.84
CA LEU A 441 17.67 56.96 -8.93
C LEU A 441 17.21 56.02 -10.08
N THR A 442 15.96 55.87 -10.55
CA THR A 442 14.77 56.71 -10.84
C THR A 442 14.78 57.41 -12.22
N ALA A 443 13.59 57.45 -12.85
CA ALA A 443 13.25 58.11 -14.14
C ALA A 443 13.78 57.44 -15.43
N SER A 444 13.08 57.45 -16.59
CA SER A 444 11.63 57.63 -16.84
C SER A 444 11.25 57.15 -18.26
N GLU A 445 9.94 57.13 -18.53
CA GLU A 445 9.29 57.30 -19.84
C GLU A 445 9.28 56.20 -20.93
N ASN A 446 8.32 56.42 -21.83
CA ASN A 446 7.69 55.58 -22.86
C ASN A 446 7.80 56.38 -24.21
N PRO A 447 7.10 56.12 -25.34
CA PRO A 447 6.14 55.06 -25.69
C PRO A 447 6.33 54.46 -27.13
N LEU A 448 5.33 53.66 -27.56
CA LEU A 448 4.80 53.54 -28.94
C LEU A 448 5.64 52.87 -30.06
N HIS A 449 5.13 51.72 -30.56
CA HIS A 449 4.62 51.67 -31.94
C HIS A 449 3.53 50.58 -32.16
N LYS A 450 2.83 50.64 -33.30
CA LYS A 450 1.66 49.80 -33.67
C LYS A 450 1.98 48.73 -34.75
N ARG A 451 1.00 47.83 -34.97
CA ARG A 451 0.81 46.86 -36.10
C ARG A 451 1.51 45.49 -35.89
N GLN A 452 1.04 44.36 -36.46
CA GLN A 452 -0.11 44.12 -37.36
C GLN A 452 -0.69 42.69 -37.19
N THR A 453 -1.95 42.49 -37.58
CA THR A 453 -2.59 41.16 -37.71
C THR A 453 -2.43 40.57 -39.11
N PRO A 454 -2.28 39.24 -39.26
CA PRO A 454 -2.56 38.54 -40.51
C PRO A 454 -3.96 37.90 -40.51
N HIS A 455 -4.77 38.21 -41.52
CA HIS A 455 -5.84 37.33 -41.99
C HIS A 455 -5.21 36.15 -42.76
N VAL A 456 -5.82 34.97 -42.70
CA VAL A 456 -5.69 33.94 -43.75
C VAL A 456 -7.10 33.48 -44.11
N SER A 457 -7.40 33.43 -45.41
CA SER A 457 -8.73 33.15 -45.94
C SER A 457 -8.92 31.68 -46.30
N MET A 458 -10.19 31.27 -46.44
CA MET A 458 -10.53 30.03 -47.17
C MET A 458 -9.98 30.06 -48.60
N SER A 459 -9.70 28.88 -49.14
CA SER A 459 -9.74 28.62 -50.58
C SER A 459 -10.36 27.24 -50.79
N ILE A 460 -11.34 27.16 -51.69
CA ILE A 460 -12.02 25.94 -52.12
C ILE A 460 -11.58 25.68 -53.56
N LEU A 461 -11.24 24.43 -53.87
CA LEU A 461 -11.12 23.74 -55.17
C LEU A 461 -10.25 22.49 -54.91
N THR A 462 -10.53 21.29 -55.40
CA THR A 462 -11.59 20.84 -56.33
C THR A 462 -12.45 19.75 -55.71
#